data_AF-A0A7V3WLH7-F1
#
_entry.id   AF-A0A7V3WLH7-F1
#
_cell.length_a   1.000
_cell.length_b   1.000
_cell.length_c   1.000
_cell.angle_alpha   90.00
_cell.angle_beta   90.00
_cell.angle_gamma   90.00
#
_symmetry.space_group_name_H-M   'P 1'
#
loop_
_entity.id
_entity.type
_entity.pdbx_description
1 polymer ?
#
loop_
_entity_poly.entity_id
_entity_poly.type
_entity_poly.pdbx_seq_one_letter_code
_entity_poly.pdbx_strand_id
1 'polypeptide(L)'
;MDLAAFFTKFVRDIRDDQADDGRFPDFAPHPGDPNQHFSGAPAWADAGVIVPWRMWENYADARLLAEHFDAARRWVDYVHRHNPGLIWATNRHNDYNDWLNGDWIKQAGWPAQGGAVPKEVFATAFFAHSTELVARMAAVLGRTEEARLYAELTERIKAAFNRHFVRPDARITGDTQAGYALALHFDLLPEPLRPRAAEQLVVGIRRYQDHLATGIQATHRAMLELSRWGYTDLAWQLLTNRTFPSWLYMLDNGATTVWERWDGYVRGRGFQDPGMNSFNHWAFGAVGEWVWRHVAGLNPDETQPGWKHFMVAPRPGGGVTWTRAEYESIRGRIATAWRVRDGQFDLEVTIPPSTTATVRVPAADPAAVTESGQPAVQAEGLRLVRLEKDAALFQAASGSYRFRSNL
;
A
#
# COMPACT_ATOMS: atom_id res chain seq x y z
N MET A 1 -1.50 -16.72 1.12
CA MET A 1 -0.79 -17.64 2.04
C MET A 1 -1.17 -17.25 3.45
N ASP A 2 -1.28 -18.23 4.35
CA ASP A 2 -1.27 -17.92 5.78
C ASP A 2 0.18 -17.62 6.20
N LEU A 3 0.41 -16.39 6.67
CA LEU A 3 1.73 -15.90 7.05
C LEU A 3 1.84 -15.69 8.57
N ALA A 4 0.83 -16.10 9.35
CA ALA A 4 0.78 -15.81 10.78
C ALA A 4 2.00 -16.34 11.53
N ALA A 5 2.30 -17.64 11.38
CA ALA A 5 3.42 -18.28 12.05
C ALA A 5 4.77 -17.74 11.55
N PHE A 6 4.89 -17.53 10.23
CA PHE A 6 6.11 -17.00 9.62
C PHE A 6 6.44 -15.61 10.16
N PHE A 7 5.48 -14.68 10.11
CA PHE A 7 5.73 -13.33 10.56
C PHE A 7 5.84 -13.21 12.08
N THR A 8 5.12 -14.04 12.86
CA THR A 8 5.31 -14.09 14.33
C THR A 8 6.77 -14.41 14.68
N LYS A 9 7.41 -15.32 13.93
CA LYS A 9 8.85 -15.59 14.07
C LYS A 9 9.70 -14.44 13.53
N PHE A 10 9.43 -13.98 12.32
CA PHE A 10 10.26 -12.97 11.66
C PHE A 10 10.30 -11.63 12.40
N VAL A 11 9.16 -11.14 12.92
CA VAL A 11 9.16 -9.88 13.69
C VAL A 11 9.93 -10.00 15.01
N ARG A 12 10.03 -11.22 15.56
CA ARG A 12 10.90 -11.51 16.70
C ARG A 12 12.36 -11.37 16.31
N ASP A 13 12.78 -11.93 15.18
CA ASP A 13 14.16 -11.73 14.70
C ASP A 13 14.49 -10.24 14.53
N ILE A 14 13.59 -9.46 13.91
CA ILE A 14 13.78 -7.99 13.74
C ILE A 14 13.96 -7.30 15.10
N ARG A 15 13.19 -7.70 16.11
CA ARG A 15 13.27 -7.13 17.47
C ARG A 15 14.54 -7.55 18.18
N ASP A 16 14.91 -8.82 18.09
CA ASP A 16 16.09 -9.37 18.76
C ASP A 16 17.38 -8.78 18.18
N ASP A 17 17.36 -8.36 16.91
CA ASP A 17 18.45 -7.65 16.22
C ASP A 17 18.38 -6.12 16.36
N GLN A 18 17.45 -5.57 17.17
CA GLN A 18 17.36 -4.12 17.38
C GLN A 18 18.59 -3.61 18.16
N ALA A 19 19.27 -2.60 17.62
CA ALA A 19 20.41 -1.96 18.27
C ALA A 19 20.05 -1.33 19.64
N ASP A 20 21.05 -1.12 20.49
CA ASP A 20 20.89 -0.60 21.86
C ASP A 20 20.33 0.82 21.88
N ASP A 21 20.53 1.58 20.81
CA ASP A 21 20.03 2.94 20.64
C ASP A 21 18.59 3.03 20.10
N GLY A 22 18.01 1.90 19.67
CA GLY A 22 16.65 1.77 19.14
C GLY A 22 16.54 1.61 17.62
N ARG A 23 17.66 1.62 16.89
CA ARG A 23 17.62 1.34 15.43
C ARG A 23 17.25 -0.10 15.15
N PHE A 24 16.33 -0.31 14.22
CA PHE A 24 16.09 -1.62 13.63
C PHE A 24 17.07 -1.90 12.49
N PRO A 25 17.37 -3.19 12.24
CA PRO A 25 18.32 -3.59 11.20
C PRO A 25 17.73 -3.47 9.79
N ASP A 26 18.62 -3.42 8.80
CA ASP A 26 18.29 -3.49 7.38
C ASP A 26 17.97 -4.95 6.95
N PHE A 27 18.50 -5.93 7.70
CA PHE A 27 18.31 -7.38 7.50
C PHE A 27 18.06 -8.08 8.84
N ALA A 28 17.17 -9.07 8.87
CA ALA A 28 16.96 -9.93 10.02
C ALA A 28 16.90 -11.41 9.56
N PRO A 29 17.73 -12.33 10.05
CA PRO A 29 18.79 -12.13 11.05
C PRO A 29 19.92 -11.19 10.59
N HIS A 30 20.42 -10.34 11.50
CA HIS A 30 21.46 -9.37 11.22
C HIS A 30 22.83 -10.07 11.03
N PRO A 31 23.61 -9.75 9.98
CA PRO A 31 24.83 -10.49 9.64
C PRO A 31 26.07 -10.12 10.47
N GLY A 32 25.94 -9.21 11.44
CA GLY A 32 27.04 -8.71 12.26
C GLY A 32 26.54 -8.03 13.54
N ASP A 33 27.24 -6.97 14.00
CA ASP A 33 26.82 -6.19 15.17
C ASP A 33 25.81 -5.08 14.76
N PRO A 34 24.53 -5.14 15.21
CA PRO A 34 23.51 -4.15 14.85
C PRO A 34 23.83 -2.74 15.38
N ASN A 35 24.70 -2.61 16.38
CA ASN A 35 25.13 -1.30 16.86
C ASN A 35 26.08 -0.58 15.88
N GLN A 36 26.78 -1.32 15.01
CA GLN A 36 27.82 -0.78 14.14
C GLN A 36 27.35 -0.47 12.72
N HIS A 37 26.71 -1.43 12.04
CA HIS A 37 26.38 -1.35 10.61
C HIS A 37 24.97 -1.88 10.33
N PHE A 38 24.49 -1.65 9.09
CA PHE A 38 23.23 -2.18 8.56
C PHE A 38 22.00 -2.01 9.49
N SER A 39 21.88 -0.84 10.12
CA SER A 39 20.75 -0.51 10.98
C SER A 39 20.35 0.95 10.85
N GLY A 40 19.05 1.22 10.85
CA GLY A 40 18.46 2.55 10.86
C GLY A 40 18.23 3.19 9.49
N ALA A 41 18.20 2.41 8.40
CA ALA A 41 17.84 2.95 7.08
C ALA A 41 16.32 3.22 6.98
N PRO A 42 15.90 4.44 6.58
CA PRO A 42 14.47 4.77 6.38
C PRO A 42 13.81 3.82 5.39
N ALA A 43 12.60 3.36 5.68
CA ALA A 43 11.79 2.35 4.98
C ALA A 43 12.24 0.88 5.11
N TRP A 44 13.47 0.62 5.57
CA TRP A 44 13.95 -0.74 5.89
C TRP A 44 13.76 -1.00 7.39
N ALA A 45 14.37 -0.16 8.22
CA ALA A 45 14.23 -0.22 9.68
C ALA A 45 12.76 -0.07 10.14
N ASP A 46 11.95 0.66 9.38
CA ASP A 46 10.51 0.82 9.63
C ASP A 46 9.72 -0.50 9.56
N ALA A 47 10.30 -1.58 9.02
CA ALA A 47 9.71 -2.92 9.06
C ALA A 47 9.40 -3.39 10.50
N GLY A 48 10.21 -2.97 11.49
CA GLY A 48 9.97 -3.24 12.91
C GLY A 48 8.70 -2.60 13.48
N VAL A 49 8.10 -1.64 12.76
CA VAL A 49 6.81 -1.01 13.10
C VAL A 49 5.72 -1.47 12.15
N ILE A 50 5.99 -1.47 10.84
CA ILE A 50 4.99 -1.75 9.81
C ILE A 50 4.54 -3.22 9.83
N VAL A 51 5.46 -4.17 9.99
CA VAL A 51 5.10 -5.60 9.93
C VAL A 51 4.22 -6.03 11.11
N PRO A 52 4.52 -5.67 12.38
CA PRO A 52 3.60 -5.93 13.50
C PRO A 52 2.22 -5.31 13.29
N TRP A 53 2.15 -4.09 12.74
CA TRP A 53 0.87 -3.44 12.45
C TRP A 53 0.05 -4.20 11.40
N ARG A 54 0.66 -4.58 10.28
CA ARG A 54 -0.02 -5.37 9.22
C ARG A 54 -0.45 -6.74 9.70
N MET A 55 0.32 -7.34 10.62
CA MET A 55 -0.06 -8.58 11.30
C MET A 55 -1.31 -8.41 12.16
N TRP A 56 -1.39 -7.35 12.97
CA TRP A 56 -2.59 -7.05 13.73
C TRP A 56 -3.80 -6.79 12.82
N GLU A 57 -3.64 -6.00 11.75
CA GLU A 57 -4.73 -5.71 10.81
C GLU A 57 -5.31 -6.99 10.18
N ASN A 58 -4.46 -7.95 9.80
CA ASN A 58 -4.90 -9.14 9.08
C ASN A 58 -5.29 -10.32 10.00
N TYR A 59 -4.73 -10.39 11.21
CA TYR A 59 -4.90 -11.53 12.13
C TYR A 59 -5.49 -11.14 13.51
N ALA A 60 -5.76 -9.86 13.75
CA ALA A 60 -6.29 -9.33 15.01
C ALA A 60 -5.51 -9.72 16.28
N ASP A 61 -4.21 -10.04 16.16
CA ASP A 61 -3.40 -10.44 17.31
C ASP A 61 -2.77 -9.24 18.02
N ALA A 62 -3.49 -8.71 19.01
CA ALA A 62 -3.00 -7.60 19.83
C ALA A 62 -1.82 -8.00 20.75
N ARG A 63 -1.59 -9.29 21.00
CA ARG A 63 -0.44 -9.74 21.82
C ARG A 63 0.86 -9.46 21.10
N LEU A 64 0.88 -9.64 19.78
CA LEU A 64 2.05 -9.29 18.96
C LEU A 64 2.34 -7.79 19.06
N LEU A 65 1.32 -6.93 19.02
CA LEU A 65 1.55 -5.50 19.26
C LEU A 65 2.14 -5.24 20.65
N ALA A 66 1.61 -5.88 21.70
CA ALA A 66 2.09 -5.72 23.06
C ALA A 66 3.57 -6.12 23.21
N GLU A 67 3.99 -7.22 22.58
CA GLU A 67 5.36 -7.74 22.61
C GLU A 67 6.37 -6.87 21.84
N HIS A 68 5.90 -6.09 20.86
CA HIS A 68 6.76 -5.31 19.96
C HIS A 68 6.65 -3.79 20.14
N PHE A 69 5.67 -3.31 20.93
CA PHE A 69 5.40 -1.89 21.11
C PHE A 69 6.62 -1.10 21.59
N ASP A 70 7.30 -1.56 22.64
CA ASP A 70 8.43 -0.81 23.20
C ASP A 70 9.61 -0.72 22.23
N ALA A 71 9.82 -1.74 21.38
CA ALA A 71 10.82 -1.72 20.33
C ALA A 71 10.44 -0.73 19.21
N ALA A 72 9.18 -0.75 18.75
CA ALA A 72 8.65 0.20 17.77
C ALA A 72 8.75 1.65 18.27
N ARG A 73 8.44 1.86 19.55
CA ARG A 73 8.58 3.15 20.25
C ARG A 73 10.02 3.64 20.27
N ARG A 74 10.97 2.79 20.66
CA ARG A 74 12.41 3.13 20.70
C ARG A 74 12.94 3.57 19.33
N TRP A 75 12.43 2.99 18.25
CA TRP A 75 12.77 3.40 16.89
C TRP A 75 12.32 4.83 16.59
N VAL A 76 11.05 5.15 16.83
CA VAL A 76 10.51 6.51 16.64
C VAL A 76 11.25 7.52 17.53
N ASP A 77 11.53 7.16 18.78
CA ASP A 77 12.28 7.99 19.71
C ASP A 77 13.73 8.22 19.26
N TYR A 78 14.39 7.22 18.69
CA TYR A 78 15.72 7.36 18.09
C TYR A 78 15.70 8.37 16.95
N VAL A 79 14.75 8.25 16.02
CA VAL A 79 14.63 9.17 14.87
C VAL A 79 14.35 10.59 15.37
N HIS A 80 13.41 10.75 16.30
CA HIS A 80 13.04 12.06 16.85
C HIS A 80 14.19 12.72 17.61
N ARG A 81 14.91 11.99 18.47
CA ARG A 81 16.04 12.49 19.26
C ARG A 81 17.14 13.11 18.39
N HIS A 82 17.44 12.48 17.26
CA HIS A 82 18.46 12.94 16.32
C HIS A 82 17.94 13.97 15.30
N ASN A 83 16.62 14.21 15.27
CA ASN A 83 15.98 15.12 14.34
C ASN A 83 14.92 15.99 15.07
N PRO A 84 15.33 16.84 16.04
CA PRO A 84 14.40 17.65 16.83
C PRO A 84 13.63 18.69 15.99
N GLY A 85 14.13 19.01 14.79
CA GLY A 85 13.45 19.85 13.80
C GLY A 85 12.30 19.14 13.05
N LEU A 86 12.05 17.87 13.36
CA LEU A 86 10.99 17.01 12.79
C LEU A 86 11.14 16.69 11.29
N ILE A 87 12.27 17.06 10.70
CA ILE A 87 12.71 16.60 9.37
C ILE A 87 13.81 15.59 9.57
N TRP A 88 13.68 14.39 9.01
CA TRP A 88 14.67 13.33 9.16
C TRP A 88 15.89 13.59 8.25
N ALA A 89 16.73 14.53 8.69
CA ALA A 89 17.87 15.08 7.95
C ALA A 89 19.20 14.38 8.25
N THR A 90 19.32 13.69 9.38
CA THR A 90 20.57 13.05 9.82
C THR A 90 20.37 11.60 10.26
N ASN A 91 21.46 10.84 10.42
CA ASN A 91 21.44 9.50 10.99
C ASN A 91 20.54 8.49 10.24
N ARG A 92 20.54 8.56 8.90
CA ARG A 92 19.81 7.66 7.98
C ARG A 92 20.62 6.43 7.52
N HIS A 93 21.87 6.31 7.97
CA HIS A 93 22.77 5.20 7.69
C HIS A 93 22.85 4.86 6.19
N ASN A 94 22.53 3.64 5.77
CA ASN A 94 22.65 3.22 4.37
C ASN A 94 21.72 3.99 3.40
N ASP A 95 20.60 4.53 3.90
CA ASP A 95 19.73 5.48 3.20
C ASP A 95 19.50 5.14 1.71
N TYR A 96 18.98 3.93 1.50
CA TYR A 96 18.72 3.33 0.19
C TYR A 96 17.64 4.06 -0.62
N ASN A 97 16.83 4.91 0.05
CA ASN A 97 15.75 5.68 -0.57
C ASN A 97 14.72 4.77 -1.27
N ASP A 98 13.94 5.27 -2.24
CA ASP A 98 13.09 4.44 -3.07
C ASP A 98 13.94 3.63 -4.07
N TRP A 99 14.47 2.50 -3.60
CA TRP A 99 15.46 1.67 -4.30
C TRP A 99 14.94 1.17 -5.65
N LEU A 100 15.80 1.17 -6.68
CA LEU A 100 15.47 0.77 -8.07
C LEU A 100 14.36 1.60 -8.74
N ASN A 101 14.29 2.90 -8.40
CA ASN A 101 13.44 3.86 -9.10
C ASN A 101 13.88 4.12 -10.56
N GLY A 102 13.11 4.96 -11.27
CA GLY A 102 13.28 5.25 -12.68
C GLY A 102 14.66 5.81 -13.09
N ASP A 103 15.42 6.43 -12.18
CA ASP A 103 16.76 6.95 -12.49
C ASP A 103 17.78 5.82 -12.73
N TRP A 104 17.44 4.59 -12.34
CA TRP A 104 18.26 3.40 -12.63
C TRP A 104 18.08 2.85 -14.04
N ILE A 105 17.05 3.30 -14.77
CA ILE A 105 16.71 2.80 -16.09
C ILE A 105 17.47 3.57 -17.17
N LYS A 106 18.19 2.82 -18.01
CA LYS A 106 18.99 3.37 -19.11
C LYS A 106 18.37 3.02 -20.47
N GLN A 107 17.52 3.89 -21.00
CA GLN A 107 16.85 3.70 -22.30
C GLN A 107 16.75 5.02 -23.07
N ALA A 108 16.83 4.94 -24.39
CA ALA A 108 16.57 6.09 -25.25
C ALA A 108 15.15 6.65 -25.04
N GLY A 109 15.04 7.96 -24.82
CA GLY A 109 13.75 8.63 -24.57
C GLY A 109 13.23 8.53 -23.13
N TRP A 110 13.90 7.75 -22.27
CA TRP A 110 13.58 7.69 -20.84
C TRP A 110 14.27 8.84 -20.09
N PRO A 111 13.57 9.59 -19.23
CA PRO A 111 14.20 10.61 -18.39
C PRO A 111 15.26 10.01 -17.46
N ALA A 112 16.48 10.55 -17.48
CA ALA A 112 17.60 10.05 -16.68
C ALA A 112 17.56 10.51 -15.20
N GLN A 113 16.68 11.46 -14.87
CA GLN A 113 16.55 12.04 -13.53
C GLN A 113 15.08 12.35 -13.23
N GLY A 114 14.75 12.41 -11.94
CA GLY A 114 13.42 12.77 -11.43
C GLY A 114 12.59 11.57 -11.00
N GLY A 115 13.15 10.36 -11.04
CA GLY A 115 12.62 9.16 -10.40
C GLY A 115 13.03 9.08 -8.93
N ALA A 116 14.25 9.53 -8.59
CA ALA A 116 14.73 9.53 -7.20
C ALA A 116 14.11 10.68 -6.40
N VAL A 117 13.24 10.33 -5.45
CA VAL A 117 12.70 11.28 -4.47
C VAL A 117 13.82 11.83 -3.57
N PRO A 118 13.80 13.12 -3.17
CA PRO A 118 14.81 13.64 -2.24
C PRO A 118 14.81 12.86 -0.92
N LYS A 119 16.01 12.51 -0.43
CA LYS A 119 16.18 11.63 0.74
C LYS A 119 15.47 12.12 2.00
N GLU A 120 15.47 13.43 2.25
CA GLU A 120 14.78 14.01 3.40
C GLU A 120 13.25 13.93 3.28
N VAL A 121 12.71 14.09 2.06
CA VAL A 121 11.27 13.90 1.79
C VAL A 121 10.88 12.46 2.08
N PHE A 122 11.66 11.51 1.52
CA PHE A 122 11.43 10.07 1.70
C PHE A 122 11.51 9.66 3.17
N ALA A 123 12.61 10.00 3.85
CA ALA A 123 12.81 9.63 5.24
C ALA A 123 11.75 10.26 6.15
N THR A 124 11.44 11.55 5.98
CA THR A 124 10.43 12.22 6.82
C THR A 124 9.02 11.64 6.60
N ALA A 125 8.70 11.17 5.38
CA ALA A 125 7.45 10.48 5.12
C ALA A 125 7.32 9.18 5.94
N PHE A 126 8.39 8.37 5.99
CA PHE A 126 8.42 7.17 6.82
C PHE A 126 8.47 7.48 8.33
N PHE A 127 9.14 8.56 8.74
CA PHE A 127 9.11 9.01 10.14
C PHE A 127 7.67 9.33 10.60
N ALA A 128 6.91 10.09 9.79
CA ALA A 128 5.52 10.38 10.07
C ALA A 128 4.67 9.09 10.14
N HIS A 129 4.84 8.19 9.17
CA HIS A 129 4.08 6.94 9.11
C HIS A 129 4.34 6.03 10.32
N SER A 130 5.62 5.77 10.64
CA SER A 130 5.98 4.95 11.80
C SER A 130 5.54 5.57 13.12
N THR A 131 5.61 6.89 13.25
CA THR A 131 5.08 7.61 14.43
C THR A 131 3.57 7.42 14.56
N GLU A 132 2.84 7.53 13.46
CA GLU A 132 1.39 7.30 13.43
C GLU A 132 1.04 5.86 13.82
N LEU A 133 1.76 4.88 13.28
CA LEU A 133 1.55 3.47 13.63
C LEU A 133 1.83 3.21 15.11
N VAL A 134 2.88 3.79 15.70
CA VAL A 134 3.14 3.68 17.15
C VAL A 134 1.98 4.28 17.96
N ALA A 135 1.45 5.44 17.57
CA ALA A 135 0.27 6.02 18.22
C ALA A 135 -0.95 5.09 18.15
N ARG A 136 -1.18 4.46 17.00
CA ARG A 136 -2.28 3.52 16.79
C ARG A 136 -2.08 2.22 17.57
N MET A 137 -0.87 1.68 17.62
CA MET A 137 -0.54 0.54 18.47
C MET A 137 -0.82 0.84 19.94
N ALA A 138 -0.40 2.00 20.44
CA ALA A 138 -0.66 2.43 21.80
C ALA A 138 -2.18 2.48 22.09
N ALA A 139 -2.97 3.01 21.16
CA ALA A 139 -4.43 3.08 21.30
C ALA A 139 -5.07 1.68 21.38
N VAL A 140 -4.65 0.74 20.52
CA VAL A 140 -5.12 -0.66 20.55
C VAL A 140 -4.79 -1.34 21.89
N LEU A 141 -3.64 -1.02 22.47
CA LEU A 141 -3.16 -1.58 23.73
C LEU A 141 -3.71 -0.86 24.98
N GLY A 142 -4.54 0.17 24.81
CA GLY A 142 -5.06 0.98 25.92
C GLY A 142 -4.00 1.87 26.60
N ARG A 143 -2.85 2.10 25.95
CA ARG A 143 -1.79 3.00 26.40
C ARG A 143 -2.13 4.44 26.01
N THR A 144 -3.06 5.05 26.72
CA THR A 144 -3.72 6.31 26.33
C THR A 144 -2.77 7.50 26.26
N GLU A 145 -1.79 7.60 27.17
CA GLU A 145 -0.84 8.71 27.18
C GLU A 145 0.15 8.61 26.02
N GLU A 146 0.72 7.43 25.77
CA GLU A 146 1.58 7.22 24.59
C GLU A 146 0.81 7.42 23.28
N ALA A 147 -0.45 6.97 23.20
CA ALA A 147 -1.29 7.20 22.03
C ALA A 147 -1.46 8.69 21.74
N ARG A 148 -1.74 9.50 22.78
CA ARG A 148 -1.85 10.95 22.67
C ARG A 148 -0.51 11.59 22.25
N LEU A 149 0.59 11.23 22.92
CA LEU A 149 1.91 11.80 22.67
C LEU A 149 2.38 11.55 21.23
N TYR A 150 2.26 10.32 20.74
CA TYR A 150 2.69 9.98 19.39
C TYR A 150 1.72 10.52 18.33
N ALA A 151 0.41 10.62 18.61
CA ALA A 151 -0.52 11.30 17.70
C ALA A 151 -0.18 12.79 17.54
N GLU A 152 0.11 13.50 18.63
CA GLU A 152 0.57 14.89 18.59
C GLU A 152 1.91 15.05 17.85
N LEU A 153 2.84 14.11 18.05
CA LEU A 153 4.11 14.09 17.32
C LEU A 153 3.88 13.89 15.82
N THR A 154 3.01 12.96 15.42
CA THR A 154 2.64 12.73 14.01
C THR A 154 2.14 14.02 13.36
N GLU A 155 1.20 14.73 13.98
CA GLU A 155 0.66 15.97 13.41
C GLU A 155 1.73 17.07 13.31
N ARG A 156 2.64 17.16 14.28
CA ARG A 156 3.78 18.08 14.21
C ARG A 156 4.75 17.73 13.08
N ILE A 157 5.01 16.44 12.84
CA ILE A 157 5.85 15.97 11.72
C ILE A 157 5.15 16.28 10.39
N LYS A 158 3.85 16.00 10.24
CA LYS A 158 3.06 16.35 9.05
C LYS A 158 3.11 17.86 8.78
N ALA A 159 2.94 18.69 9.80
CA ALA A 159 3.07 20.14 9.67
C ALA A 159 4.49 20.57 9.25
N ALA A 160 5.53 19.95 9.79
CA ALA A 160 6.92 20.19 9.39
C ALA A 160 7.20 19.76 7.94
N PHE A 161 6.72 18.58 7.54
CA PHE A 161 6.81 18.06 6.18
C PHE A 161 6.17 19.04 5.19
N ASN A 162 4.93 19.47 5.44
CA ASN A 162 4.23 20.40 4.54
C ASN A 162 4.94 21.75 4.43
N ARG A 163 5.42 22.31 5.54
CA ARG A 163 6.14 23.60 5.53
C ARG A 163 7.42 23.55 4.70
N HIS A 164 8.18 22.45 4.76
CA HIS A 164 9.48 22.35 4.09
C HIS A 164 9.39 21.84 2.65
N PHE A 165 8.43 20.94 2.37
CA PHE A 165 8.44 20.18 1.14
C PHE A 165 7.22 20.40 0.26
N VAL A 166 6.15 21.01 0.75
CA VAL A 166 4.89 21.11 0.00
C VAL A 166 4.61 22.57 -0.34
N ARG A 167 4.50 22.84 -1.64
CA ARG A 167 4.13 24.16 -2.16
C ARG A 167 2.60 24.33 -2.11
N PRO A 168 2.08 25.58 -2.14
CA PRO A 168 0.63 25.84 -2.19
C PRO A 168 -0.08 25.19 -3.39
N ASP A 169 0.69 24.88 -4.45
CA ASP A 169 0.21 24.22 -5.65
C ASP A 169 0.24 22.68 -5.58
N ALA A 170 0.37 22.15 -4.36
CA ALA A 170 0.53 20.73 -4.02
C ALA A 170 1.78 20.05 -4.58
N ARG A 171 2.71 20.79 -5.22
CA ARG A 171 3.98 20.20 -5.64
C ARG A 171 4.84 19.88 -4.44
N ILE A 172 5.38 18.67 -4.43
CA ILE A 172 6.31 18.19 -3.42
C ILE A 172 7.73 18.39 -3.94
N THR A 173 8.66 18.81 -3.09
CA THR A 173 10.10 18.93 -3.42
C THR A 173 10.60 17.67 -4.13
N GLY A 174 11.25 17.87 -5.28
CA GLY A 174 11.70 16.79 -6.17
C GLY A 174 10.73 16.43 -7.30
N ASP A 175 9.43 16.74 -7.15
CA ASP A 175 8.39 16.52 -8.19
C ASP A 175 8.39 15.09 -8.76
N THR A 176 8.55 14.09 -7.88
CA THR A 176 8.70 12.68 -8.25
C THR A 176 7.41 11.89 -8.02
N GLN A 177 7.18 10.84 -8.81
CA GLN A 177 6.05 9.93 -8.61
C GLN A 177 6.05 9.33 -7.20
N ALA A 178 7.23 8.95 -6.70
CA ALA A 178 7.41 8.35 -5.37
C ALA A 178 7.04 9.32 -4.25
N GLY A 179 7.44 10.59 -4.34
CA GLY A 179 7.10 11.61 -3.35
C GLY A 179 5.59 11.81 -3.22
N TYR A 180 4.87 11.89 -4.35
CA TYR A 180 3.41 12.00 -4.35
C TYR A 180 2.73 10.73 -3.82
N ALA A 181 3.17 9.55 -4.27
CA ALA A 181 2.62 8.28 -3.81
C ALA A 181 2.75 8.11 -2.29
N LEU A 182 3.93 8.38 -1.72
CA LEU A 182 4.16 8.27 -0.28
C LEU A 182 3.36 9.31 0.51
N ALA A 183 3.32 10.57 0.05
CA ALA A 183 2.61 11.62 0.76
C ALA A 183 1.09 11.44 0.79
N LEU A 184 0.52 10.90 -0.30
CA LEU A 184 -0.90 10.55 -0.37
C LEU A 184 -1.20 9.31 0.49
N HIS A 185 -0.37 8.28 0.38
CA HIS A 185 -0.60 7.00 1.04
C HIS A 185 -0.41 7.06 2.56
N PHE A 186 0.50 7.90 3.05
CA PHE A 186 0.68 8.16 4.48
C PHE A 186 -0.15 9.36 4.98
N ASP A 187 -1.10 9.84 4.17
CA ASP A 187 -1.99 10.96 4.50
C ASP A 187 -1.25 12.19 5.09
N LEU A 188 -0.10 12.53 4.50
CA LEU A 188 0.76 13.63 4.97
C LEU A 188 0.22 15.00 4.60
N LEU A 189 -0.54 15.09 3.50
CA LEU A 189 -1.01 16.35 2.96
C LEU A 189 -2.34 16.78 3.62
N PRO A 190 -2.57 18.08 3.82
CA PRO A 190 -3.89 18.62 4.12
C PRO A 190 -4.92 18.13 3.11
N GLU A 191 -6.13 17.78 3.57
CA GLU A 191 -7.18 17.22 2.72
C GLU A 191 -7.43 18.01 1.41
N PRO A 192 -7.48 19.36 1.42
CA PRO A 192 -7.70 20.12 0.18
C PRO A 192 -6.59 19.99 -0.88
N LEU A 193 -5.37 19.60 -0.48
CA LEU A 193 -4.25 19.43 -1.41
C LEU A 193 -4.15 18.03 -2.00
N ARG A 194 -4.81 17.02 -1.40
CA ARG A 194 -4.67 15.62 -1.82
C ARG A 194 -5.15 15.35 -3.25
N PRO A 195 -6.32 15.85 -3.71
CA PRO A 195 -6.73 15.65 -5.11
C PRO A 195 -5.70 16.23 -6.09
N ARG A 196 -5.17 17.42 -5.78
CA ARG A 196 -4.18 18.09 -6.62
C ARG A 196 -2.83 17.38 -6.62
N ALA A 197 -2.41 16.78 -5.51
CA ALA A 197 -1.22 15.95 -5.47
C ALA A 197 -1.39 14.65 -6.27
N ALA A 198 -2.59 14.06 -6.29
CA ALA A 198 -2.90 12.93 -7.17
C ALA A 198 -2.83 13.32 -8.65
N GLU A 199 -3.30 14.53 -9.02
CA GLU A 199 -3.09 15.07 -10.37
C GLU A 199 -1.59 15.22 -10.70
N GLN A 200 -0.77 15.70 -9.76
CA GLN A 200 0.69 15.79 -9.98
C GLN A 200 1.33 14.40 -10.15
N LEU A 201 0.86 13.37 -9.42
CA LEU A 201 1.29 11.99 -9.64
C LEU A 201 1.00 11.54 -11.09
N VAL A 202 -0.21 11.80 -11.60
CA VAL A 202 -0.59 11.50 -12.99
C VAL A 202 0.27 12.26 -13.99
N VAL A 203 0.55 13.54 -13.76
CA VAL A 203 1.48 14.33 -14.58
C VAL A 203 2.88 13.72 -14.56
N GLY A 204 3.34 13.25 -13.40
CA GLY A 204 4.60 12.54 -13.24
C GLY A 204 4.64 11.24 -14.05
N ILE A 205 3.55 10.47 -14.09
CA ILE A 205 3.44 9.24 -14.90
C ILE A 205 3.51 9.56 -16.40
N ARG A 206 2.79 10.59 -16.85
CA ARG A 206 2.82 11.04 -18.26
C ARG A 206 4.21 11.50 -18.71
N ARG A 207 4.98 12.12 -17.81
CA ARG A 207 6.39 12.52 -18.09
C ARG A 207 7.27 11.32 -18.42
N TYR A 208 6.95 10.16 -17.85
CA TYR A 208 7.61 8.88 -18.12
C TYR A 208 6.83 8.04 -19.14
N GLN A 209 6.16 8.69 -20.10
CA GLN A 209 5.47 8.04 -21.22
C GLN A 209 4.44 7.01 -20.74
N ASP A 210 3.69 7.35 -19.69
CA ASP A 210 2.73 6.45 -19.03
C ASP A 210 3.35 5.17 -18.45
N HIS A 211 4.53 5.30 -17.84
CA HIS A 211 5.19 4.25 -17.07
C HIS A 211 5.49 4.71 -15.64
N LEU A 212 5.66 3.73 -14.75
CA LEU A 212 6.12 3.98 -13.39
C LEU A 212 7.63 4.27 -13.39
N ALA A 213 8.00 5.31 -12.66
CA ALA A 213 9.38 5.67 -12.34
C ALA A 213 9.66 5.54 -10.84
N THR A 214 8.77 4.84 -10.10
CA THR A 214 8.91 4.52 -8.68
C THR A 214 9.81 3.31 -8.48
N GLY A 215 10.45 3.26 -7.31
CA GLY A 215 11.16 2.12 -6.78
C GLY A 215 10.29 1.25 -5.88
N ILE A 216 10.95 0.31 -5.20
CA ILE A 216 10.28 -0.79 -4.50
C ILE A 216 9.35 -0.35 -3.36
N GLN A 217 9.57 0.83 -2.78
CA GLN A 217 8.81 1.31 -1.63
C GLN A 217 7.53 2.06 -2.07
N ALA A 218 7.57 2.70 -3.24
CA ALA A 218 6.48 3.54 -3.73
C ALA A 218 5.63 2.90 -4.84
N THR A 219 6.11 1.89 -5.58
CA THR A 219 5.39 1.32 -6.73
C THR A 219 3.97 0.86 -6.41
N HIS A 220 3.78 -0.01 -5.41
CA HIS A 220 2.44 -0.50 -5.07
C HIS A 220 1.56 0.62 -4.49
N ARG A 221 2.14 1.56 -3.75
CA ARG A 221 1.42 2.72 -3.19
C ARG A 221 0.92 3.65 -4.29
N ALA A 222 1.72 3.91 -5.31
CA ALA A 222 1.30 4.69 -6.47
C ALA A 222 0.05 4.07 -7.14
N MET A 223 0.04 2.75 -7.31
CA MET A 223 -1.13 2.03 -7.85
C MET A 223 -2.37 2.19 -6.97
N LEU A 224 -2.22 2.01 -5.65
CA LEU A 224 -3.33 2.15 -4.70
C LEU A 224 -3.88 3.59 -4.68
N GLU A 225 -2.99 4.60 -4.67
CA GLU A 225 -3.41 6.00 -4.64
C GLU A 225 -4.03 6.45 -5.96
N LEU A 226 -3.56 5.98 -7.13
CA LEU A 226 -4.23 6.23 -8.40
C LEU A 226 -5.69 5.80 -8.34
N SER A 227 -5.96 4.58 -7.86
CA SER A 227 -7.32 4.09 -7.73
C SER A 227 -8.13 4.81 -6.65
N ARG A 228 -7.52 5.14 -5.50
CA ARG A 228 -8.17 5.92 -4.41
C ARG A 228 -8.66 7.28 -4.91
N TRP A 229 -7.91 7.93 -5.80
CA TRP A 229 -8.19 9.27 -6.32
C TRP A 229 -8.88 9.28 -7.69
N GLY A 230 -9.47 8.15 -8.12
CA GLY A 230 -10.32 8.09 -9.31
C GLY A 230 -9.57 7.86 -10.63
N TYR A 231 -8.25 7.70 -10.62
CA TYR A 231 -7.42 7.36 -11.79
C TYR A 231 -7.26 5.84 -11.96
N THR A 232 -8.34 5.08 -11.71
CA THR A 232 -8.30 3.61 -11.80
C THR A 232 -8.01 3.12 -13.22
N ASP A 233 -8.45 3.85 -14.26
CA ASP A 233 -8.13 3.50 -15.65
C ASP A 233 -6.64 3.60 -15.94
N LEU A 234 -5.94 4.59 -15.36
CA LEU A 234 -4.49 4.69 -15.48
C LEU A 234 -3.79 3.56 -14.73
N ALA A 235 -4.27 3.19 -13.54
CA ALA A 235 -3.73 2.04 -12.82
C ALA A 235 -3.91 0.73 -13.62
N TRP A 236 -5.07 0.53 -14.26
CA TRP A 236 -5.26 -0.57 -15.20
C TRP A 236 -4.30 -0.52 -16.38
N GLN A 237 -4.16 0.65 -17.03
CA GLN A 237 -3.21 0.85 -18.12
C GLN A 237 -1.80 0.45 -17.71
N LEU A 238 -1.33 0.89 -16.54
CA LEU A 238 -0.01 0.56 -16.00
C LEU A 238 0.16 -0.95 -15.72
N LEU A 239 -0.85 -1.59 -15.12
CA LEU A 239 -0.82 -3.03 -14.84
C LEU A 239 -0.77 -3.86 -16.13
N THR A 240 -1.53 -3.45 -17.15
CA THR A 240 -1.62 -4.16 -18.44
C THR A 240 -0.61 -3.68 -19.48
N ASN A 241 0.24 -2.72 -19.14
CA ASN A 241 1.26 -2.22 -20.04
C ASN A 241 2.28 -3.34 -20.33
N ARG A 242 2.65 -3.49 -21.60
CA ARG A 242 3.60 -4.49 -22.09
C ARG A 242 4.92 -3.88 -22.57
N THR A 243 5.01 -2.55 -22.66
CA THR A 243 6.26 -1.88 -23.02
C THR A 243 7.17 -1.75 -21.80
N PHE A 244 8.47 -1.79 -22.02
CA PHE A 244 9.47 -1.62 -20.96
C PHE A 244 9.49 -0.16 -20.48
N PRO A 245 9.54 0.10 -19.15
CA PRO A 245 9.49 -0.84 -18.01
C PRO A 245 8.07 -1.18 -17.52
N SER A 246 7.72 -2.47 -17.44
CA SER A 246 6.42 -2.90 -16.91
C SER A 246 6.42 -4.36 -16.44
N TRP A 247 5.39 -4.76 -15.68
CA TRP A 247 5.23 -6.15 -15.24
C TRP A 247 5.00 -7.11 -16.41
N LEU A 248 4.12 -6.77 -17.37
CA LEU A 248 3.89 -7.66 -18.50
C LEU A 248 5.06 -7.68 -19.46
N TYR A 249 5.91 -6.65 -19.49
CA TYR A 249 7.20 -6.75 -20.19
C TYR A 249 8.06 -7.88 -19.62
N MET A 250 8.10 -8.09 -18.29
CA MET A 250 8.82 -9.24 -17.70
C MET A 250 8.24 -10.56 -18.24
N LEU A 251 6.90 -10.70 -18.23
CA LEU A 251 6.22 -11.91 -18.74
C LEU A 251 6.50 -12.14 -20.24
N ASP A 252 6.50 -11.08 -21.04
CA ASP A 252 6.77 -11.13 -22.49
C ASP A 252 8.20 -11.56 -22.81
N ASN A 253 9.08 -11.52 -21.82
CA ASN A 253 10.46 -12.01 -21.91
C ASN A 253 10.67 -13.27 -21.06
N GLY A 254 9.61 -14.02 -20.76
CA GLY A 254 9.68 -15.36 -20.18
C GLY A 254 9.82 -15.41 -18.66
N ALA A 255 9.59 -14.29 -17.95
CA ALA A 255 9.60 -14.30 -16.50
C ALA A 255 8.51 -15.21 -15.93
N THR A 256 8.89 -16.09 -14.99
CA THR A 256 7.96 -16.89 -14.16
C THR A 256 7.93 -16.42 -12.71
N THR A 257 8.79 -15.47 -12.37
CA THR A 257 8.91 -14.76 -11.08
C THR A 257 9.10 -13.28 -11.36
N VAL A 258 8.85 -12.43 -10.35
CA VAL A 258 9.13 -10.99 -10.47
C VAL A 258 10.63 -10.75 -10.34
N TRP A 259 11.18 -9.87 -11.17
CA TRP A 259 12.61 -9.53 -11.16
C TRP A 259 12.92 -8.46 -10.11
N GLU A 260 14.17 -8.45 -9.64
CA GLU A 260 14.69 -7.39 -8.78
C GLU A 260 14.59 -6.03 -9.47
N ARG A 261 14.99 -5.96 -10.74
CA ARG A 261 15.02 -4.74 -11.54
C ARG A 261 13.97 -4.78 -12.63
N TRP A 262 13.38 -3.62 -12.93
CA TRP A 262 12.59 -3.43 -14.15
C TRP A 262 13.37 -3.82 -15.40
N ASP A 263 14.67 -3.55 -15.39
CA ASP A 263 15.53 -3.61 -16.55
C ASP A 263 16.52 -4.78 -16.53
N GLY A 264 16.21 -5.81 -15.72
CA GLY A 264 17.08 -6.97 -15.51
C GLY A 264 17.44 -7.71 -16.80
N TYR A 265 16.53 -7.70 -17.77
CA TYR A 265 16.81 -7.97 -19.18
C TYR A 265 16.09 -6.93 -20.03
N VAL A 266 16.77 -6.39 -21.04
CA VAL A 266 16.15 -5.53 -22.05
C VAL A 266 16.46 -6.07 -23.44
N ARG A 267 15.43 -6.36 -24.22
CA ARG A 267 15.53 -6.85 -25.61
C ARG A 267 16.47 -5.96 -26.42
N GLY A 268 17.45 -6.58 -27.09
CA GLY A 268 18.47 -5.89 -27.88
C GLY A 268 19.65 -5.32 -27.08
N ARG A 269 19.47 -5.04 -25.77
CA ARG A 269 20.56 -4.63 -24.86
C ARG A 269 21.17 -5.82 -24.09
N GLY A 270 20.37 -6.84 -23.81
CA GLY A 270 20.78 -8.01 -23.03
C GLY A 270 20.51 -7.84 -21.52
N PHE A 271 21.21 -8.65 -20.73
CA PHE A 271 21.10 -8.67 -19.27
C PHE A 271 21.76 -7.45 -18.62
N GLN A 272 21.24 -7.04 -17.48
CA GLN A 272 21.89 -6.10 -16.59
C GLN A 272 23.10 -6.71 -15.87
N ASP A 273 23.86 -5.84 -15.20
CA ASP A 273 25.05 -6.19 -14.43
C ASP A 273 24.81 -7.37 -13.46
N PRO A 274 25.62 -8.44 -13.51
CA PRO A 274 25.40 -9.64 -12.71
C PRO A 274 25.63 -9.43 -11.19
N GLY A 275 26.23 -8.31 -10.77
CA GLY A 275 26.45 -7.99 -9.36
C GLY A 275 25.15 -7.67 -8.60
N MET A 276 24.10 -7.22 -9.30
CA MET A 276 22.79 -6.96 -8.71
C MET A 276 21.70 -7.07 -9.79
N ASN A 277 21.31 -8.29 -10.14
CA ASN A 277 20.31 -8.57 -11.17
C ASN A 277 19.58 -9.92 -10.93
N SER A 278 18.96 -10.07 -9.76
CA SER A 278 18.17 -11.28 -9.46
C SER A 278 16.87 -11.33 -10.27
N PHE A 279 16.53 -12.52 -10.77
CA PHE A 279 15.28 -12.79 -11.50
C PHE A 279 14.15 -13.31 -10.60
N ASN A 280 14.36 -13.36 -9.28
CA ASN A 280 13.39 -13.86 -8.31
C ASN A 280 13.37 -12.98 -7.05
N HIS A 281 12.65 -11.86 -7.13
CA HIS A 281 12.51 -10.89 -6.05
C HIS A 281 11.05 -10.44 -5.93
N TRP A 282 10.49 -10.46 -4.72
CA TRP A 282 9.05 -10.18 -4.51
C TRP A 282 8.68 -8.69 -4.51
N ALA A 283 9.64 -7.77 -4.53
CA ALA A 283 9.40 -6.37 -4.15
C ALA A 283 8.45 -5.65 -5.12
N PHE A 284 8.72 -5.71 -6.43
CA PHE A 284 7.77 -5.22 -7.43
C PHE A 284 6.52 -6.11 -7.58
N GLY A 285 6.53 -7.31 -6.97
CA GLY A 285 5.36 -8.17 -6.84
C GLY A 285 4.32 -7.65 -5.84
N ALA A 286 4.64 -6.63 -5.05
CA ALA A 286 3.70 -5.95 -4.15
C ALA A 286 2.49 -5.35 -4.89
N VAL A 287 2.55 -5.17 -6.22
CA VAL A 287 1.37 -4.84 -7.05
C VAL A 287 0.22 -5.83 -6.86
N GLY A 288 0.51 -7.06 -6.41
CA GLY A 288 -0.49 -8.04 -6.03
C GLY A 288 -1.51 -7.49 -5.03
N GLU A 289 -1.13 -6.59 -4.12
CA GLU A 289 -2.09 -5.92 -3.22
C GLU A 289 -3.14 -5.13 -4.01
N TRP A 290 -2.73 -4.38 -5.04
CA TRP A 290 -3.68 -3.67 -5.90
C TRP A 290 -4.63 -4.62 -6.62
N VAL A 291 -4.11 -5.78 -7.09
CA VAL A 291 -4.94 -6.82 -7.71
C VAL A 291 -5.99 -7.34 -6.73
N TRP A 292 -5.62 -7.67 -5.50
CA TRP A 292 -6.58 -8.12 -4.49
C TRP A 292 -7.60 -7.04 -4.11
N ARG A 293 -7.14 -5.80 -3.91
CA ARG A 293 -7.97 -4.70 -3.42
C ARG A 293 -8.92 -4.13 -4.46
N HIS A 294 -8.50 -4.04 -5.73
CA HIS A 294 -9.27 -3.39 -6.78
C HIS A 294 -9.83 -4.36 -7.82
N VAL A 295 -9.10 -5.43 -8.17
CA VAL A 295 -9.61 -6.42 -9.12
C VAL A 295 -10.54 -7.39 -8.40
N ALA A 296 -10.06 -8.08 -7.37
CA ALA A 296 -10.94 -8.94 -6.56
C ALA A 296 -11.88 -8.14 -5.64
N GLY A 297 -11.52 -6.89 -5.32
CA GLY A 297 -12.33 -5.97 -4.53
C GLY A 297 -12.20 -6.14 -3.02
N LEU A 298 -11.30 -7.00 -2.52
CA LEU A 298 -11.21 -7.35 -1.11
C LEU A 298 -10.29 -6.40 -0.34
N ASN A 299 -10.86 -5.67 0.61
CA ASN A 299 -10.13 -4.66 1.38
C ASN A 299 -10.40 -4.85 2.88
N PRO A 300 -9.37 -5.02 3.73
CA PRO A 300 -9.55 -5.08 5.18
C PRO A 300 -10.08 -3.74 5.73
N ASP A 301 -10.87 -3.80 6.80
CA ASP A 301 -11.23 -2.63 7.61
C ASP A 301 -10.31 -2.58 8.84
N GLU A 302 -9.36 -1.66 8.84
CA GLU A 302 -8.41 -1.48 9.94
C GLU A 302 -9.09 -1.12 11.28
N THR A 303 -10.32 -0.57 11.27
CA THR A 303 -11.08 -0.30 12.50
C THR A 303 -11.68 -1.57 13.12
N GLN A 304 -11.73 -2.65 12.34
CA GLN A 304 -12.31 -3.94 12.70
C GLN A 304 -11.38 -5.08 12.20
N PRO A 305 -10.21 -5.24 12.85
CA PRO A 305 -9.11 -6.07 12.35
C PRO A 305 -9.46 -7.56 12.27
N GLY A 306 -8.60 -8.27 11.55
CA GLY A 306 -8.74 -9.70 11.31
C GLY A 306 -9.97 -9.99 10.48
N TRP A 307 -10.32 -9.10 9.53
CA TRP A 307 -11.47 -9.25 8.66
C TRP A 307 -12.81 -9.37 9.40
N LYS A 308 -12.93 -8.74 10.58
CA LYS A 308 -14.20 -8.70 11.33
C LYS A 308 -15.26 -7.92 10.56
N HIS A 309 -14.82 -6.83 9.95
CA HIS A 309 -15.47 -6.17 8.83
C HIS A 309 -14.46 -6.03 7.69
N PHE A 310 -14.97 -5.95 6.46
CA PHE A 310 -14.17 -5.68 5.28
C PHE A 310 -15.01 -5.01 4.18
N MET A 311 -14.34 -4.41 3.21
CA MET A 311 -14.98 -3.85 2.03
C MET A 311 -14.83 -4.80 0.83
N VAL A 312 -15.92 -4.96 0.08
CA VAL A 312 -15.98 -5.62 -1.22
C VAL A 312 -16.28 -4.56 -2.27
N ALA A 313 -15.26 -4.10 -3.00
CA ALA A 313 -15.35 -3.00 -3.95
C ALA A 313 -14.57 -3.29 -5.25
N PRO A 314 -15.00 -4.27 -6.06
CA PRO A 314 -14.36 -4.56 -7.34
C PRO A 314 -14.45 -3.35 -8.29
N ARG A 315 -13.42 -3.20 -9.12
CA ARG A 315 -13.26 -2.13 -10.11
C ARG A 315 -13.00 -2.74 -11.49
N PRO A 316 -14.04 -3.19 -12.21
CA PRO A 316 -13.88 -3.70 -13.58
C PRO A 316 -13.17 -2.70 -14.49
N GLY A 317 -12.34 -3.19 -15.40
CA GLY A 317 -11.54 -2.33 -16.30
C GLY A 317 -10.39 -3.07 -16.95
N GLY A 318 -9.56 -2.35 -17.71
CA GLY A 318 -8.31 -2.90 -18.30
C GLY A 318 -8.50 -4.10 -19.23
N GLY A 319 -9.68 -4.27 -19.82
CA GLY A 319 -10.02 -5.45 -20.64
C GLY A 319 -10.35 -6.72 -19.83
N VAL A 320 -10.29 -6.66 -18.49
CA VAL A 320 -10.70 -7.76 -17.61
C VAL A 320 -12.21 -7.73 -17.46
N THR A 321 -12.88 -8.77 -17.94
CA THR A 321 -14.34 -8.89 -17.93
C THR A 321 -14.87 -9.82 -16.84
N TRP A 322 -14.00 -10.52 -16.12
CA TRP A 322 -14.41 -11.33 -14.98
C TRP A 322 -13.24 -11.56 -14.02
N THR A 323 -13.56 -11.89 -12.79
CA THR A 323 -12.60 -12.35 -11.78
C THR A 323 -13.30 -13.31 -10.82
N ARG A 324 -12.55 -14.26 -10.28
CA ARG A 324 -12.94 -15.06 -9.13
C ARG A 324 -11.78 -15.13 -8.16
N ALA A 325 -12.05 -14.82 -6.90
CA ALA A 325 -11.05 -14.79 -5.84
C ALA A 325 -11.62 -15.40 -4.56
N GLU A 326 -10.77 -16.13 -3.84
CA GLU A 326 -11.07 -16.72 -2.54
C GLU A 326 -9.91 -16.36 -1.60
N TYR A 327 -10.25 -15.88 -0.39
CA TYR A 327 -9.30 -15.52 0.65
C TYR A 327 -9.69 -16.22 1.95
N GLU A 328 -8.79 -17.08 2.43
CA GLU A 328 -8.93 -17.77 3.71
C GLU A 328 -8.47 -16.82 4.83
N SER A 329 -9.43 -16.08 5.40
CA SER A 329 -9.18 -15.23 6.57
C SER A 329 -9.18 -16.06 7.85
N ILE A 330 -8.73 -15.47 8.96
CA ILE A 330 -8.86 -16.08 10.29
C ILE A 330 -10.33 -16.31 10.73
N ARG A 331 -11.29 -15.73 10.01
CA ARG A 331 -12.73 -15.87 10.27
C ARG A 331 -13.43 -16.80 9.29
N GLY A 332 -12.66 -17.47 8.42
CA GLY A 332 -13.17 -18.34 7.36
C GLY A 332 -13.08 -17.71 5.98
N ARG A 333 -13.56 -18.46 4.99
CA ARG A 333 -13.44 -18.11 3.58
C ARG A 333 -14.30 -16.90 3.20
N ILE A 334 -13.65 -15.91 2.61
CA ILE A 334 -14.26 -14.80 1.90
C ILE A 334 -14.11 -15.08 0.41
N ALA A 335 -15.19 -14.98 -0.36
CA ALA A 335 -15.14 -15.21 -1.80
C ALA A 335 -15.82 -14.09 -2.57
N THR A 336 -15.22 -13.68 -3.68
CA THR A 336 -15.80 -12.75 -4.65
C THR A 336 -15.70 -13.32 -6.04
N ALA A 337 -16.77 -13.22 -6.82
CA ALA A 337 -16.76 -13.53 -8.23
C ALA A 337 -17.59 -12.49 -8.96
N TRP A 338 -16.98 -11.76 -9.90
CA TRP A 338 -17.73 -10.82 -10.71
C TRP A 338 -17.51 -11.05 -12.19
N ARG A 339 -18.49 -10.63 -12.99
CA ARG A 339 -18.45 -10.68 -14.45
C ARG A 339 -19.16 -9.45 -15.02
N VAL A 340 -18.59 -8.92 -16.09
CA VAL A 340 -19.19 -7.92 -16.96
C VAL A 340 -19.49 -8.57 -18.30
N ARG A 341 -20.75 -8.51 -18.75
CA ARG A 341 -21.18 -8.99 -20.06
C ARG A 341 -22.30 -8.11 -20.59
N ASP A 342 -22.18 -7.64 -21.84
CA ASP A 342 -23.23 -6.88 -22.53
C ASP A 342 -23.75 -5.66 -21.70
N GLY A 343 -22.85 -4.99 -20.97
CA GLY A 343 -23.16 -3.86 -20.08
C GLY A 343 -23.73 -4.24 -18.71
N GLN A 344 -24.02 -5.53 -18.48
CA GLN A 344 -24.47 -6.05 -17.18
C GLN A 344 -23.27 -6.42 -16.31
N PHE A 345 -23.34 -6.07 -15.02
CA PHE A 345 -22.40 -6.48 -13.99
C PHE A 345 -23.10 -7.43 -13.01
N ASP A 346 -22.54 -8.62 -12.86
CA ASP A 346 -22.93 -9.61 -11.86
C ASP A 346 -21.81 -9.74 -10.82
N LEU A 347 -22.17 -9.77 -9.53
CA LEU A 347 -21.24 -9.97 -8.42
C LEU A 347 -21.81 -10.98 -7.42
N GLU A 348 -21.10 -12.08 -7.22
CA GLU A 348 -21.31 -13.02 -6.13
C GLU A 348 -20.34 -12.71 -4.99
N VAL A 349 -20.85 -12.66 -3.76
CA VAL A 349 -20.06 -12.44 -2.54
C VAL A 349 -20.42 -13.50 -1.50
N THR A 350 -19.41 -14.10 -0.88
CA THR A 350 -19.56 -14.94 0.32
C THR A 350 -18.87 -14.28 1.50
N ILE A 351 -19.64 -14.06 2.57
CA ILE A 351 -19.22 -13.40 3.82
C ILE A 351 -19.31 -14.45 4.94
N PRO A 352 -18.20 -14.81 5.60
CA PRO A 352 -18.20 -15.88 6.59
C PRO A 352 -19.00 -15.52 7.86
N PRO A 353 -19.49 -16.52 8.61
CA PRO A 353 -20.23 -16.29 9.86
C PRO A 353 -19.50 -15.37 10.84
N SER A 354 -20.26 -14.61 11.61
CA SER A 354 -19.74 -13.64 12.60
C SER A 354 -18.88 -12.51 12.03
N THR A 355 -18.96 -12.26 10.72
CA THR A 355 -18.37 -11.11 10.04
C THR A 355 -19.42 -10.29 9.31
N THR A 356 -19.05 -9.10 8.87
CA THR A 356 -19.88 -8.24 8.02
C THR A 356 -19.03 -7.65 6.91
N ALA A 357 -19.66 -7.17 5.84
CA ALA A 357 -18.96 -6.44 4.81
C ALA A 357 -19.71 -5.17 4.41
N THR A 358 -19.00 -4.20 3.86
CA THR A 358 -19.60 -3.18 3.00
C THR A 358 -19.34 -3.57 1.56
N VAL A 359 -20.40 -3.76 0.78
CA VAL A 359 -20.33 -4.15 -0.63
C VAL A 359 -20.66 -2.94 -1.49
N ARG A 360 -19.70 -2.51 -2.31
CA ARG A 360 -19.87 -1.48 -3.34
C ARG A 360 -20.15 -2.18 -4.67
N VAL A 361 -21.37 -1.99 -5.19
CA VAL A 361 -21.82 -2.53 -6.48
C VAL A 361 -21.80 -1.39 -7.51
N PRO A 362 -20.89 -1.41 -8.51
CA PRO A 362 -20.91 -0.44 -9.59
C PRO A 362 -22.23 -0.47 -10.37
N ALA A 363 -22.82 0.68 -10.66
CA ALA A 363 -24.11 0.78 -11.34
C ALA A 363 -24.33 2.16 -11.98
N ALA A 364 -24.84 2.19 -13.21
CA ALA A 364 -25.30 3.40 -13.90
C ALA A 364 -26.57 3.97 -13.24
N ASP A 365 -27.47 3.10 -12.78
CA ASP A 365 -28.57 3.43 -11.87
C ASP A 365 -28.39 2.68 -10.55
N PRO A 366 -27.75 3.30 -9.55
CA PRO A 366 -27.55 2.71 -8.23
C PRO A 366 -28.83 2.28 -7.51
N ALA A 367 -29.99 2.90 -7.82
CA ALA A 367 -31.25 2.52 -7.21
C ALA A 367 -31.84 1.22 -7.81
N ALA A 368 -31.40 0.84 -9.02
CA ALA A 368 -31.84 -0.36 -9.72
C ALA A 368 -31.02 -1.62 -9.40
N VAL A 369 -30.06 -1.55 -8.47
CA VAL A 369 -29.29 -2.72 -8.05
C VAL A 369 -30.20 -3.78 -7.45
N THR A 370 -30.06 -5.01 -7.94
CA THR A 370 -30.81 -6.17 -7.45
C THR A 370 -29.92 -7.13 -6.69
N GLU A 371 -30.50 -7.87 -5.75
CA GLU A 371 -29.93 -9.03 -5.07
C GLU A 371 -30.84 -10.23 -5.39
N SER A 372 -30.29 -11.30 -5.96
CA SER A 372 -31.02 -12.52 -6.33
C SER A 372 -32.35 -12.27 -7.09
N GLY A 373 -32.39 -11.21 -7.91
CA GLY A 373 -33.54 -10.82 -8.73
C GLY A 373 -34.57 -9.91 -8.06
N GLN A 374 -34.37 -9.52 -6.79
CA GLN A 374 -35.22 -8.56 -6.08
C GLN A 374 -34.46 -7.24 -5.83
N PRO A 375 -35.13 -6.10 -5.59
CA PRO A 375 -34.44 -4.86 -5.23
C PRO A 375 -33.53 -5.08 -4.02
N ALA A 376 -32.23 -4.76 -4.13
CA ALA A 376 -31.25 -5.07 -3.08
C ALA A 376 -31.56 -4.37 -1.74
N VAL A 377 -32.26 -3.24 -1.78
CA VAL A 377 -32.73 -2.51 -0.59
C VAL A 377 -33.81 -3.25 0.21
N GLN A 378 -34.43 -4.28 -0.37
CA GLN A 378 -35.46 -5.13 0.27
C GLN A 378 -34.92 -6.50 0.68
N ALA A 379 -33.68 -6.84 0.32
CA ALA A 379 -33.10 -8.14 0.59
C ALA A 379 -32.70 -8.30 2.07
N GLU A 380 -32.94 -9.49 2.62
CA GLU A 380 -32.57 -9.80 4.00
C GLU A 380 -31.05 -9.77 4.20
N GLY A 381 -30.61 -9.22 5.34
CA GLY A 381 -29.19 -9.10 5.66
C GLY A 381 -28.45 -8.00 4.90
N LEU A 382 -29.14 -7.21 4.07
CA LEU A 382 -28.60 -6.02 3.43
C LEU A 382 -29.20 -4.74 4.03
N ARG A 383 -28.36 -3.72 4.18
CA ARG A 383 -28.77 -2.35 4.53
C ARG A 383 -28.08 -1.37 3.60
N LEU A 384 -28.86 -0.57 2.88
CA LEU A 384 -28.31 0.52 2.07
C LEU A 384 -27.57 1.53 2.97
N VAL A 385 -26.30 1.78 2.66
CA VAL A 385 -25.44 2.75 3.37
C VAL A 385 -25.47 4.10 2.64
N ARG A 386 -25.19 4.08 1.33
CA ARG A 386 -25.32 5.26 0.46
C ARG A 386 -25.46 4.87 -1.00
N LEU A 387 -25.99 5.80 -1.78
CA LEU A 387 -25.87 5.81 -3.24
C LEU A 387 -24.76 6.79 -3.62
N GLU A 388 -23.83 6.33 -4.45
CA GLU A 388 -22.83 7.15 -5.12
C GLU A 388 -23.31 7.45 -6.54
N LYS A 389 -22.58 8.27 -7.30
CA LYS A 389 -22.94 8.57 -8.69
C LYS A 389 -22.90 7.32 -9.59
N ASP A 390 -21.99 6.41 -9.32
CA ASP A 390 -21.62 5.26 -10.16
C ASP A 390 -21.70 3.92 -9.40
N ALA A 391 -22.28 3.88 -8.21
CA ALA A 391 -22.38 2.68 -7.39
C ALA A 391 -23.42 2.79 -6.27
N ALA A 392 -23.87 1.64 -5.77
CA ALA A 392 -24.61 1.52 -4.53
C ALA A 392 -23.77 0.79 -3.46
N LEU A 393 -23.79 1.29 -2.22
CA LEU A 393 -23.08 0.67 -1.10
C LEU A 393 -24.07 0.05 -0.13
N PHE A 394 -23.91 -1.24 0.13
CA PHE A 394 -24.72 -2.00 1.07
C PHE A 394 -23.85 -2.52 2.20
N GLN A 395 -24.30 -2.40 3.44
CA GLN A 395 -23.77 -3.22 4.52
C GLN A 395 -24.45 -4.58 4.44
N ALA A 396 -23.65 -5.64 4.45
CA ALA A 396 -24.08 -7.02 4.33
C ALA A 396 -23.68 -7.81 5.59
N ALA A 397 -24.61 -8.62 6.09
CA ALA A 397 -24.35 -9.62 7.13
C ALA A 397 -23.57 -10.82 6.56
N SER A 398 -23.28 -11.82 7.39
CA SER A 398 -22.74 -13.08 6.90
C SER A 398 -23.75 -13.81 6.02
N GLY A 399 -23.31 -14.36 4.90
CA GLY A 399 -24.16 -15.02 3.93
C GLY A 399 -23.57 -15.04 2.53
N SER A 400 -24.37 -15.51 1.57
CA SER A 400 -24.05 -15.46 0.15
C SER A 400 -25.04 -14.57 -0.56
N TYR A 401 -24.52 -13.61 -1.34
CA TYR A 401 -25.31 -12.60 -2.03
C TYR A 401 -24.98 -12.60 -3.52
N ARG A 402 -25.98 -12.34 -4.36
CA ARG A 402 -25.82 -12.20 -5.81
C ARG A 402 -26.35 -10.87 -6.30
N PHE A 403 -25.45 -9.89 -6.42
CA PHE A 403 -25.78 -8.57 -6.92
C PHE A 403 -25.79 -8.52 -8.44
N ARG A 404 -26.72 -7.73 -8.99
CA ARG A 404 -26.75 -7.42 -10.42
C ARG A 404 -27.09 -5.95 -10.67
N SER A 405 -26.41 -5.35 -11.63
CA SER A 405 -26.59 -3.97 -12.10
C SER A 405 -26.22 -3.82 -13.58
N ASN A 406 -26.46 -2.64 -14.15
CA ASN A 406 -25.92 -2.24 -15.45
C ASN A 406 -24.83 -1.18 -15.22
N LEU A 407 -23.74 -1.22 -16.01
CA LEU A 407 -22.62 -0.26 -15.96
C LEU A 407 -22.80 0.94 -16.88
#